data_AF-A0A0Q6M7J0-F1
#
_entry.id   AF-A0A0Q6M7J0-F1
#
_cell.length_a   1.000
_cell.length_b   1.000
_cell.length_c   1.000
_cell.angle_alpha   90.00
_cell.angle_beta   90.00
_cell.angle_gamma   90.00
#
_symmetry.space_group_name_H-M   'P 1'
#
loop_
_entity.id
_entity.type
_entity.pdbx_description
1 polymer ?
#
loop_
_entity_poly.entity_id
_entity_poly.type
_entity_poly.pdbx_seq_one_letter_code
_entity_poly.pdbx_strand_id
1 'polypeptide(L)' 'MRFSDVRETLRSIGVVMSKRGETIRLNHFGGLEDTAKYTTDLQDALALGREIAGPRRAGASR' A
#
# COMPACT_ATOMS: atom_id res chain seq x y z
N MET A 1 7.00 7.96 -13.10
CA MET A 1 5.90 8.02 -12.10
C MET A 1 6.44 8.72 -10.87
N ARG A 2 5.72 9.67 -10.26
CA ARG A 2 6.19 10.32 -9.03
C ARG A 2 5.68 9.58 -7.81
N PHE A 3 6.47 9.57 -6.73
CA PHE A 3 6.07 8.95 -5.46
C PHE A 3 4.77 9.52 -4.91
N SER A 4 4.56 10.85 -5.03
CA SER A 4 3.32 11.53 -4.63
C SER A 4 2.09 10.93 -5.30
N ASP A 5 2.17 10.70 -6.61
CA ASP A 5 1.04 10.26 -7.44
C ASP A 5 0.66 8.82 -7.08
N VAL A 6 1.65 7.95 -6.85
CA VAL A 6 1.43 6.57 -6.39
C VAL A 6 0.83 6.56 -5.00
N ARG A 7 1.38 7.37 -4.09
CA ARG A 7 0.88 7.46 -2.71
C ARG A 7 -0.57 7.93 -2.65
N GLU A 8 -0.94 8.93 -3.44
CA GLU A 8 -2.32 9.44 -3.51
C GLU A 8 -3.26 8.41 -4.14
N THR A 9 -2.83 7.76 -5.22
CA THR A 9 -3.57 6.66 -5.85
C THR A 9 -3.86 5.54 -4.84
N LEU A 10 -2.84 5.07 -4.13
CA LEU A 10 -2.98 4.00 -3.14
C LEU A 10 -3.81 4.43 -1.93
N ARG A 11 -3.65 5.67 -1.46
CA ARG A 11 -4.45 6.23 -0.37
C ARG A 11 -5.94 6.23 -0.71
N SER A 12 -6.32 6.52 -1.96
CA SER A 12 -7.71 6.53 -2.41
C SER A 12 -8.40 5.16 -2.33
N ILE A 13 -7.62 4.07 -2.31
CA ILE A 13 -8.10 2.68 -2.21
C ILE A 13 -7.80 2.04 -0.86
N GLY A 14 -7.50 2.84 0.17
CA GLY A 14 -7.32 2.35 1.55
C GLY A 14 -5.91 1.83 1.88
N VAL A 15 -4.92 2.09 1.02
CA VAL A 15 -3.53 1.64 1.20
C VAL A 15 -2.63 2.82 1.53
N VAL A 16 -1.87 2.70 2.61
CA VAL A 16 -0.84 3.65 3.01
C VAL A 16 0.51 3.24 2.43
N MET A 17 1.27 4.24 2.00
CA MET A 17 2.60 4.07 1.43
C MET A 17 3.56 5.03 2.14
N SER A 18 4.70 4.52 2.60
CA SER A 18 5.81 5.31 3.14
C SER A 18 7.14 4.88 2.51
N LYS A 19 8.17 5.74 2.60
CA LYS A 19 9.50 5.46 2.05
C LYS A 19 10.58 5.78 3.09
N ARG A 20 11.55 4.89 3.22
CA ARG A 20 12.76 5.07 4.02
C ARG A 20 13.96 4.61 3.20
N GLY A 21 14.85 5.55 2.85
CA GLY A 21 15.92 5.27 1.90
C GLY A 21 15.31 4.85 0.55
N GLU A 22 15.71 3.69 0.04
CA GLU A 22 15.16 3.12 -1.21
C GLU A 22 13.94 2.23 -0.98
N THR A 23 13.70 1.80 0.26
CA THR A 23 12.60 0.91 0.60
C THR A 23 11.28 1.66 0.70
N ILE A 24 10.29 1.15 -0.01
CA ILE A 24 8.89 1.54 0.05
C ILE A 24 8.14 0.49 0.88
N ARG A 25 7.37 0.96 1.86
CA ARG A 25 6.48 0.15 2.69
C ARG A 25 5.03 0.43 2.30
N LEU A 26 4.23 -0.63 2.18
CA LEU A 26 2.83 -0.60 1.81
C LEU A 26 2.02 -1.36 2.85
N ASN A 27 0.87 -0.81 3.28
CA ASN A 27 -0.04 -1.51 4.18
C ASN A 27 -1.46 -0.96 4.08
N HIS A 28 -2.43 -1.59 4.71
CA HIS A 28 -3.73 -0.96 4.98
C HIS A 28 -3.63 0.06 6.11
N PHE A 29 -4.61 0.96 6.22
CA PHE A 29 -4.71 1.85 7.37
C PHE A 29 -4.81 1.06 8.68
N GLY A 30 -3.94 1.38 9.65
CA GLY A 30 -3.89 0.68 10.94
C GLY A 30 -3.24 -0.72 10.88
N GLY A 31 -2.71 -1.14 9.73
CA GLY A 31 -2.11 -2.46 9.57
C GLY A 31 -0.84 -2.66 10.39
N LEU A 32 -0.71 -3.87 10.92
CA LEU A 32 0.45 -4.34 11.68
C LEU A 32 1.65 -4.56 10.77
N GLU A 33 2.83 -4.70 11.35
CA GLU A 33 4.08 -4.81 10.59
C GLU A 33 4.16 -6.08 9.75
N ASP A 34 3.58 -7.18 10.22
CA ASP A 34 3.53 -8.48 9.53
C ASP A 34 2.61 -8.49 8.29
N THR A 35 1.69 -7.53 8.19
CA THR A 35 0.84 -7.35 7.00
C THR A 35 1.44 -6.37 5.98
N ALA A 36 2.58 -5.77 6.29
CA ALA A 36 3.24 -4.82 5.40
C ALA A 36 3.92 -5.54 4.23
N LYS A 37 3.82 -4.95 3.04
CA LYS A 37 4.61 -5.34 1.86
C LYS A 37 5.70 -4.32 1.61
N TYR A 38 6.82 -4.80 1.06
CA TYR A 38 8.00 -4.02 0.80
C TYR A 38 8.43 -4.15 -0.65
N THR A 39 8.89 -3.04 -1.23
CA THR A 39 9.51 -2.99 -2.56
C THR A 39 10.47 -1.81 -2.63
N THR A 40 11.29 -1.73 -3.66
CA THR A 40 12.14 -0.58 -3.97
C THR A 40 11.70 0.17 -5.23
N ASP A 41 10.68 -0.34 -5.93
CA ASP A 41 10.18 0.21 -7.19
C ASP A 41 8.74 0.75 -7.07
N LEU A 42 8.45 1.81 -7.83
CA LEU A 42 7.13 2.47 -7.81
C LEU A 42 6.06 1.72 -8.59
N GLN A 43 6.41 1.00 -9.66
CA GLN A 43 5.45 0.17 -10.40
C GLN A 43 5.05 -1.04 -9.56
N ASP A 44 6.02 -1.68 -8.93
CA ASP A 44 5.77 -2.76 -7.97
C ASP A 44 4.91 -2.27 -6.81
N ALA A 45 5.19 -1.07 -6.29
CA ALA A 45 4.40 -0.51 -5.20
C ALA A 45 2.94 -0.32 -5.58
N LEU A 46 2.67 0.11 -6.81
CA LEU A 46 1.32 0.27 -7.34
C LEU A 46 0.63 -1.09 -7.49
N ALA A 47 1.33 -2.11 -7.99
CA ALA A 47 0.80 -3.46 -8.15
C ALA A 47 0.46 -4.09 -6.79
N LEU A 48 1.44 -4.12 -5.87
CA LEU A 48 1.27 -4.66 -4.52
C LEU A 48 0.19 -3.92 -3.73
N GLY A 49 0.10 -2.60 -3.88
CA GLY A 49 -0.95 -1.81 -3.24
C GLY A 49 -2.36 -2.19 -3.72
N ARG A 50 -2.55 -2.48 -5.01
CA ARG A 50 -3.84 -2.97 -5.54
C ARG A 50 -4.19 -4.36 -4.99
N GLU A 51 -3.20 -5.23 -4.82
CA GLU A 51 -3.41 -6.54 -4.18
C GLU A 51 -3.80 -6.41 -2.70
N ILE A 52 -3.17 -5.50 -1.96
CA ILE A 52 -3.51 -5.24 -0.54
C ILE A 52 -4.95 -4.72 -0.42
N ALA A 53 -5.36 -3.80 -1.29
CA ALA A 53 -6.73 -3.29 -1.28
C ALA A 53 -7.76 -4.43 -1.51
N GLY A 54 -7.41 -5.42 -2.35
CA GLY A 54 -8.24 -6.57 -2.68
C GLY A 54 -9.62 -6.20 -3.26
N PRO A 55 -10.42 -7.18 -3.71
CA PRO A 55 -11.84 -6.96 -3.86
C PRO A 55 -12.41 -6.77 -2.44
N ARG A 56 -12.80 -5.53 -2.07
CA ARG A 56 -13.43 -5.14 -0.80
C ARG A 56 -14.05 -6.35 -0.08
N ARG A 57 -13.30 -6.98 0.84
CA ARG A 57 -13.89 -8.00 1.71
C ARG A 57 -14.79 -7.25 2.68
N ALA A 58 -16.09 -7.29 2.42
CA ALA A 58 -17.17 -6.76 3.24
C ALA A 58 -17.29 -7.51 4.59
N GLY A 59 -16.21 -7.65 5.35
CA GLY A 59 -16.21 -8.59 6.48
C GLY A 59 -15.08 -8.46 7.49
N ALA A 60 -14.48 -7.29 7.69
CA ALA A 60 -13.64 -7.04 8.87
C ALA A 60 -14.35 -6.07 9.83
N SER A 61 -15.54 -6.49 10.26
CA SER A 61 -16.16 -6.04 11.51
C SER A 61 -16.38 -7.29 12.34
N ARG A 62 -15.49 -7.55 13.28
CA ARG A 62 -15.80 -8.22 14.54
C ARG A 62 -14.66 -8.01 15.52
#